data_AF-A0A8H4W5W4-F1
#
_entry.id   AF-A0A8H4W5W4-F1
#
_cell.length_a   1.000
_cell.length_b   1.000
_cell.length_c   1.000
_cell.angle_alpha   90.00
_cell.angle_beta   90.00
_cell.angle_gamma   90.00
#
_symmetry.space_group_name_H-M   'P 1'
#
loop_
_entity.id
_entity.type
_entity.pdbx_description
1 polymer ?
#
loop_
_entity_poly.entity_id
_entity_poly.type
_entity_poly.pdbx_seq_one_letter_code
_entity_poly.pdbx_strand_id
1 'polypeptide(L)'
;MWSFGSVLSLLFSLIISQNSPLVSAASVTATFDNSIQYKFDTDGNAIDSTSGKIDFLGGAYVWYGVSTGCGNIFCGIQSWTSTDLQIWHPNGFLFDPNTPEIQSFCTPPLSGNCGRPHIVYSPTTQTYVLWVNAGTPGYAIFTSSSPTSGYILSEDRALVGYQPPGPFMAGDFSVAVINGTGYVRFFSQHSTIVYSLIDFTTTGASIWPPFLQSLYLQPLTPTLTNTTGNTTHIISAAADLVDFEAESPDIFQRGDYYYITASNTCGFCTGTLLLVYRSKTPLISTSWSRQILSSDTCGGQSTGVLTLPDPSCPNNPSKNSYLHQADLFATAPLSGTRTAAHAHQFQLLNFASDGSVLDLDCSLNKRVSIPLVAGVLAPSTNSSTTNTTTGETDLFLTATDGTALQPLHWKGICNLPTYQLYQTFSASKTGVLQTISLNIAGDFPSGNLTVTVFRYENNTNFFTPRYVWETLATRDVTPGEMSQAFEVVTVVVGQQVRVGDRLGIALTTTSATPLCTLMTNSTEMIYEPGTIPGGDENLFAIGANQGIFKRFSGFATPPLGF
;
A
#
# COMPACT_ATOMS: atom_id res chain seq x y z
N MET A 1 27.13 66.75 -52.60
CA MET A 1 25.95 66.18 -51.90
C MET A 1 26.39 65.80 -50.49
N TRP A 2 25.47 65.93 -49.55
CA TRP A 2 25.70 66.17 -48.12
C TRP A 2 26.29 64.98 -47.32
N SER A 3 26.82 65.32 -46.14
CA SER A 3 27.55 64.52 -45.14
C SER A 3 26.71 63.53 -44.32
N PHE A 4 27.44 62.80 -43.44
CA PHE A 4 27.09 62.05 -42.21
C PHE A 4 27.45 60.56 -42.37
N GLY A 5 28.35 59.95 -41.59
CA GLY A 5 28.57 60.07 -40.16
C GLY A 5 27.83 58.92 -39.48
N SER A 6 28.52 57.85 -39.08
CA SER A 6 27.90 56.76 -38.31
C SER A 6 28.79 56.36 -37.15
N VAL A 7 28.20 56.55 -35.98
CA VAL A 7 28.75 56.52 -34.64
C VAL A 7 29.02 55.09 -34.20
N LEU A 8 30.19 54.91 -33.59
CA LEU A 8 30.59 53.72 -32.86
C LEU A 8 29.78 53.65 -31.56
N SER A 9 28.70 52.86 -31.52
CA SER A 9 27.97 52.57 -30.28
C SER A 9 28.49 51.28 -29.66
N LEU A 10 29.26 51.42 -28.57
CA LEU A 10 29.51 50.34 -27.61
C LEU A 10 28.17 49.85 -27.04
N LEU A 11 27.82 48.60 -27.31
CA LEU A 11 26.82 47.86 -26.56
C LEU A 11 27.55 46.81 -25.72
N PHE A 12 27.77 47.14 -24.45
CA PHE A 12 28.05 46.19 -23.39
C PHE A 12 26.83 45.28 -23.25
N SER A 13 26.86 44.09 -23.83
CA SER A 13 25.92 43.02 -23.48
C SER A 13 26.31 42.47 -22.11
N LEU A 14 25.63 42.98 -21.08
CA LEU A 14 25.63 42.45 -19.74
C LEU A 14 25.12 41.00 -19.79
N ILE A 15 26.03 40.02 -19.75
CA ILE A 15 25.69 38.62 -19.50
C ILE A 15 25.21 38.56 -18.05
N ILE A 16 23.91 38.71 -17.83
CA ILE A 16 23.28 38.35 -16.57
C ILE A 16 23.28 36.82 -16.54
N SER A 17 24.31 36.26 -15.92
CA SER A 17 24.28 34.87 -15.46
C SER A 17 23.14 34.75 -14.46
N GLN A 18 21.97 34.30 -14.90
CA GLN A 18 20.91 33.80 -14.02
C GLN A 18 21.39 32.49 -13.40
N ASN A 19 22.36 32.57 -12.49
CA ASN A 19 22.54 31.55 -11.47
C ASN A 19 21.38 31.73 -10.49
N SER A 20 20.20 31.25 -10.87
CA SER A 20 19.18 30.93 -9.88
C SER A 20 19.83 29.93 -8.93
N PRO A 21 19.97 30.23 -7.62
CA PRO A 21 20.43 29.22 -6.68
C PRO A 21 19.49 28.03 -6.83
N LEU A 22 20.05 26.86 -7.11
CA LEU A 22 19.34 25.59 -7.00
C LEU A 22 18.77 25.56 -5.58
N VAL A 23 17.48 25.82 -5.44
CA VAL A 23 16.78 25.52 -4.20
C VAL A 23 16.85 24.00 -4.11
N SER A 24 17.77 23.49 -3.29
CA SER A 24 17.79 22.08 -2.94
C SER A 24 16.42 21.76 -2.38
N ALA A 25 15.68 20.87 -3.05
CA ALA A 25 14.46 20.34 -2.47
C ALA A 25 14.82 19.74 -1.11
N ALA A 26 13.95 19.90 -0.10
CA ALA A 26 14.19 19.31 1.21
C ALA A 26 14.38 17.81 1.02
N SER A 27 15.48 17.26 1.54
CA SER A 27 15.78 15.83 1.44
C SER A 27 15.42 15.15 2.74
N VAL A 28 14.72 14.03 2.66
CA VAL A 28 14.46 13.13 3.77
C VAL A 28 14.95 11.73 3.41
N THR A 29 15.09 10.85 4.39
CA THR A 29 15.56 9.48 4.18
C THR A 29 14.47 8.51 4.61
N ALA A 30 14.00 7.69 3.67
CA ALA A 30 13.09 6.59 3.95
C ALA A 30 13.89 5.32 4.26
N THR A 31 13.45 4.52 5.22
CA THR A 31 14.07 3.23 5.54
C THR A 31 13.06 2.11 5.32
N PHE A 32 13.47 1.09 4.57
CA PHE A 32 12.70 -0.10 4.30
C PHE A 32 13.42 -1.30 4.90
N ASP A 33 12.70 -2.04 5.73
CA ASP A 33 13.18 -3.22 6.43
C ASP A 33 12.28 -4.39 6.06
N ASN A 34 12.89 -5.47 5.56
CA ASN A 34 12.16 -6.64 5.09
C ASN A 34 11.38 -7.35 6.20
N SER A 35 11.75 -7.13 7.47
CA SER A 35 10.98 -7.65 8.59
C SER A 35 9.71 -6.86 8.88
N ILE A 36 9.54 -5.64 8.33
CA ILE A 36 8.38 -4.78 8.58
C ILE A 36 7.44 -4.84 7.38
N GLN A 37 6.57 -5.83 7.38
CA GLN A 37 5.64 -6.11 6.30
C GLN A 37 4.33 -5.32 6.42
N TYR A 38 3.78 -5.18 7.63
CA TYR A 38 2.62 -4.32 7.87
C TYR A 38 3.03 -2.86 8.01
N LYS A 39 2.38 -1.99 7.24
CA LYS A 39 2.48 -0.52 7.36
C LYS A 39 1.20 0.00 7.97
N PHE A 40 1.32 1.07 8.77
CA PHE A 40 0.19 1.69 9.44
C PHE A 40 0.05 3.14 9.01
N ASP A 41 -1.18 3.62 8.97
CA ASP A 41 -1.46 5.04 8.81
C ASP A 41 -1.43 5.77 10.15
N THR A 42 -1.62 7.10 10.11
CA THR A 42 -1.58 7.91 11.31
C THR A 42 -2.76 7.66 12.25
N ASP A 43 -3.86 7.10 11.76
CA ASP A 43 -4.99 6.63 12.57
C ASP A 43 -4.72 5.26 13.20
N GLY A 44 -3.59 4.63 12.87
CA GLY A 44 -3.13 3.36 13.43
C GLY A 44 -3.71 2.13 12.73
N ASN A 45 -4.47 2.31 11.65
CA ASN A 45 -4.98 1.21 10.83
C ASN A 45 -3.84 0.64 9.98
N ALA A 46 -3.85 -0.67 9.74
CA ALA A 46 -2.96 -1.24 8.75
C ALA A 46 -3.40 -0.75 7.36
N ILE A 47 -2.44 -0.37 6.52
CA ILE A 47 -2.73 0.13 5.17
C ILE A 47 -3.30 -1.02 4.32
N ASP A 48 -4.61 -0.95 4.08
CA ASP A 48 -5.38 -1.89 3.27
C ASP A 48 -5.40 -1.45 1.80
N SER A 49 -4.27 -1.63 1.13
CA SER A 49 -4.13 -1.36 -0.30
C SER A 49 -3.78 -2.64 -1.03
N THR A 50 -4.66 -3.17 -1.87
CA THR A 50 -4.35 -4.31 -2.74
C THR A 50 -4.34 -3.93 -4.20
N SER A 51 -3.41 -4.51 -4.97
CA SER A 51 -3.25 -4.32 -6.41
C SER A 51 -3.02 -2.87 -6.86
N GLY A 52 -2.78 -1.95 -5.94
CA GLY A 52 -2.43 -0.57 -6.24
C GLY A 52 -0.95 -0.30 -6.02
N LYS A 53 -0.53 0.94 -6.21
CA LYS A 53 0.88 1.32 -6.10
C LYS A 53 1.06 2.69 -5.47
N ILE A 54 2.32 3.03 -5.19
CA ILE A 54 2.72 4.36 -4.77
C ILE A 54 3.23 5.13 -5.99
N ASP A 55 2.69 6.32 -6.20
CA ASP A 55 3.19 7.29 -7.18
C ASP A 55 3.44 8.65 -6.54
N PHE A 56 4.34 9.44 -7.13
CA PHE A 56 4.54 10.83 -6.73
C PHE A 56 3.61 11.75 -7.51
N LEU A 57 2.51 12.17 -6.89
CA LEU A 57 1.41 12.91 -7.51
C LEU A 57 1.10 14.18 -6.73
N GLY A 58 0.93 15.31 -7.43
CA GLY A 58 0.58 16.58 -6.79
C GLY A 58 1.59 17.08 -5.75
N GLY A 59 2.84 16.61 -5.80
CA GLY A 59 3.88 16.93 -4.82
C GLY A 59 3.91 16.02 -3.58
N ALA A 60 3.03 15.03 -3.48
CA ALA A 60 2.98 14.05 -2.41
C ALA A 60 3.34 12.65 -2.91
N TYR A 61 3.80 11.76 -2.02
CA TYR A 61 3.72 10.32 -2.27
C TYR A 61 2.31 9.87 -2.00
N VAL A 62 1.61 9.39 -3.03
CA VAL A 62 0.22 8.92 -2.93
C VAL A 62 0.23 7.41 -3.10
N TRP A 63 -0.17 6.70 -2.05
CA TRP A 63 -0.43 5.27 -2.08
C TRP A 63 -1.92 5.08 -2.26
N TYR A 64 -2.34 4.30 -3.24
CA TYR A 64 -3.73 3.94 -3.45
C TYR A 64 -3.85 2.45 -3.75
N GLY A 65 -5.03 1.87 -3.51
CA GLY A 65 -5.29 0.46 -3.75
C GLY A 65 -6.73 0.08 -3.46
N VAL A 66 -7.12 -1.12 -3.89
CA VAL A 66 -8.44 -1.68 -3.59
C VAL A 66 -8.46 -2.07 -2.12
N SER A 67 -9.46 -1.59 -1.39
CA SER A 67 -9.70 -1.99 -0.01
C SER A 67 -10.33 -3.37 0.02
N THR A 68 -9.78 -4.22 0.87
CA THR A 68 -10.20 -5.61 1.05
C THR A 68 -10.85 -5.84 2.41
N GLY A 69 -10.98 -4.80 3.25
CA GLY A 69 -11.67 -4.83 4.53
C GLY A 69 -13.12 -5.34 4.49
N CYS A 70 -13.74 -5.41 3.32
CA CYS A 70 -15.10 -5.94 3.13
C CYS A 70 -15.11 -7.36 2.54
N GLY A 71 -13.95 -8.03 2.52
CA GLY A 71 -13.76 -9.36 1.97
C GLY A 71 -13.93 -9.40 0.45
N ASN A 72 -14.72 -10.36 -0.02
CA ASN A 72 -14.96 -10.56 -1.47
C ASN A 72 -15.87 -9.49 -2.09
N ILE A 73 -16.41 -8.57 -1.29
CA ILE A 73 -17.27 -7.49 -1.77
C ILE A 73 -16.39 -6.27 -2.04
N PHE A 74 -16.50 -5.70 -3.23
CA PHE A 74 -15.86 -4.43 -3.55
C PHE A 74 -16.39 -3.34 -2.61
N CYS A 75 -15.50 -2.70 -1.86
CA CYS A 75 -15.88 -1.57 -1.00
C CYS A 75 -15.06 -0.31 -1.19
N GLY A 76 -14.44 -0.18 -2.37
CA GLY A 76 -13.83 1.06 -2.81
C GLY A 76 -12.33 0.97 -3.01
N ILE A 77 -11.79 2.09 -3.48
CA ILE A 77 -10.36 2.32 -3.63
C ILE A 77 -10.03 3.47 -2.69
N GLN A 78 -9.15 3.22 -1.72
CA GLN A 78 -8.67 4.21 -0.76
C GLN A 78 -7.34 4.80 -1.19
N SER A 79 -6.98 5.94 -0.60
CA SER A 79 -5.64 6.49 -0.74
C SER A 79 -5.07 7.03 0.57
N TRP A 80 -3.74 7.04 0.65
CA TRP A 80 -2.93 7.59 1.71
C TRP A 80 -1.87 8.52 1.11
N THR A 81 -1.49 9.56 1.85
CA THR A 81 -0.39 10.44 1.46
C THR A 81 0.77 10.42 2.44
N SER A 82 1.98 10.57 1.92
CA SER A 82 3.19 10.69 2.72
C SER A 82 4.12 11.75 2.15
N THR A 83 4.92 12.37 3.01
CA THR A 83 6.02 13.26 2.63
C THR A 83 7.37 12.56 2.63
N ASP A 84 7.48 11.39 3.26
CA ASP A 84 8.74 10.70 3.55
C ASP A 84 8.73 9.17 3.30
N LEU A 85 7.60 8.61 2.82
CA LEU A 85 7.33 7.17 2.64
C LEU A 85 7.35 6.35 3.94
N GLN A 86 7.33 6.99 5.10
CA GLN A 86 7.34 6.34 6.42
C GLN A 86 6.04 6.59 7.16
N ILE A 87 5.60 7.86 7.20
CA ILE A 87 4.36 8.28 7.86
C ILE A 87 3.29 8.49 6.80
N TRP A 88 2.19 7.77 6.92
CA TRP A 88 1.10 7.76 5.95
C TRP A 88 -0.17 8.34 6.56
N HIS A 89 -0.76 9.34 5.94
CA HIS A 89 -2.01 9.94 6.35
C HIS A 89 -3.15 9.43 5.46
N PRO A 90 -4.25 8.92 6.02
CA PRO A 90 -5.38 8.46 5.22
C PRO A 90 -6.14 9.63 4.60
N ASN A 91 -6.53 9.49 3.33
CA ASN A 91 -7.36 10.49 2.63
C ASN A 91 -8.82 10.04 2.46
N GLY A 92 -9.11 8.77 2.72
CA GLY A 92 -10.40 8.12 2.45
C GLY A 92 -10.51 7.57 1.03
N PHE A 93 -11.75 7.39 0.56
CA PHE A 93 -12.03 6.83 -0.76
C PHE A 93 -11.79 7.82 -1.90
N LEU A 94 -11.27 7.33 -3.02
CA LEU A 94 -11.09 8.12 -4.25
C LEU A 94 -12.43 8.59 -4.83
N PHE A 95 -13.47 7.77 -4.72
CA PHE A 95 -14.85 8.02 -5.14
C PHE A 95 -15.82 7.28 -4.22
N ASP A 96 -17.11 7.62 -4.24
CA ASP A 96 -18.12 6.93 -3.41
C ASP A 96 -18.40 5.51 -3.95
N PRO A 97 -18.03 4.44 -3.22
CA PRO A 97 -18.25 3.08 -3.68
C PRO A 97 -19.71 2.63 -3.59
N ASN A 98 -20.57 3.38 -2.88
CA ASN A 98 -21.95 2.98 -2.58
C ASN A 98 -22.98 3.49 -3.58
N THR A 99 -22.56 4.21 -4.62
CA THR A 99 -23.47 4.62 -5.69
C THR A 99 -23.94 3.38 -6.48
N PRO A 100 -25.23 3.31 -6.89
CA PRO A 100 -25.76 2.18 -7.65
C PRO A 100 -24.96 1.89 -8.92
N GLU A 101 -24.46 2.95 -9.57
CA GLU A 101 -23.64 2.87 -10.77
C GLU A 101 -22.34 2.12 -10.45
N ILE A 102 -21.61 2.52 -9.41
CA ILE A 102 -20.33 1.89 -9.02
C ILE A 102 -20.53 0.48 -8.50
N GLN A 103 -21.57 0.23 -7.70
CA GLN A 103 -21.88 -1.13 -7.24
C GLN A 103 -22.19 -2.05 -8.42
N SER A 104 -23.00 -1.62 -9.38
CA SER A 104 -23.27 -2.42 -10.59
C SER A 104 -22.00 -2.68 -11.40
N PHE A 105 -21.09 -1.70 -11.38
CA PHE A 105 -19.92 -1.67 -12.23
C PHE A 105 -18.71 -2.43 -11.66
N CYS A 106 -18.57 -2.51 -10.33
CA CYS A 106 -17.42 -3.12 -9.65
C CYS A 106 -17.76 -4.44 -8.91
N THR A 107 -19.00 -4.94 -8.94
CA THR A 107 -19.40 -6.17 -8.23
C THR A 107 -19.11 -7.44 -9.06
N PRO A 108 -18.58 -8.52 -8.47
CA PRO A 108 -18.34 -9.80 -9.17
C PRO A 108 -19.60 -10.41 -9.81
N PRO A 109 -19.48 -11.31 -10.80
CA PRO A 109 -18.24 -11.87 -11.38
C PRO A 109 -17.83 -11.24 -12.73
N LEU A 110 -18.64 -10.32 -13.28
CA LEU A 110 -18.49 -9.83 -14.66
C LEU A 110 -17.56 -8.60 -14.79
N SER A 111 -17.15 -8.00 -13.66
CA SER A 111 -16.57 -6.66 -13.60
C SER A 111 -15.09 -6.60 -13.22
N GLY A 112 -14.35 -7.70 -13.09
CA GLY A 112 -12.93 -7.61 -12.67
C GLY A 112 -12.67 -6.89 -11.33
N ASN A 113 -13.72 -6.66 -10.53
CA ASN A 113 -13.72 -6.04 -9.20
C ASN A 113 -13.12 -4.63 -9.11
N CYS A 114 -13.11 -3.86 -10.21
CA CYS A 114 -12.42 -2.57 -10.27
C CYS A 114 -10.97 -2.66 -9.76
N GLY A 115 -10.30 -3.76 -10.13
CA GLY A 115 -8.96 -4.10 -9.71
C GLY A 115 -7.88 -3.23 -10.36
N ARG A 116 -6.66 -3.34 -9.83
CA ARG A 116 -5.45 -2.64 -10.32
C ARG A 116 -5.65 -1.14 -10.63
N PRO A 117 -6.07 -0.33 -9.64
CA PRO A 117 -6.17 1.11 -9.83
C PRO A 117 -4.80 1.68 -10.22
N HIS A 118 -4.78 2.63 -11.16
CA HIS A 118 -3.58 3.37 -11.54
C HIS A 118 -3.93 4.83 -11.85
N ILE A 119 -3.17 5.78 -11.30
CA ILE A 119 -3.45 7.21 -11.45
C ILE A 119 -2.35 7.86 -12.28
N VAL A 120 -2.75 8.61 -13.32
CA VAL A 120 -1.85 9.44 -14.13
C VAL A 120 -2.36 10.87 -14.21
N TYR A 121 -1.47 11.85 -14.21
CA TYR A 121 -1.83 13.24 -14.44
C TYR A 121 -1.79 13.58 -15.93
N SER A 122 -2.89 14.13 -16.46
CA SER A 122 -3.00 14.58 -17.85
C SER A 122 -2.73 16.08 -17.94
N PRO A 123 -1.61 16.52 -18.55
CA PRO A 123 -1.35 17.95 -18.76
C PRO A 123 -2.33 18.59 -19.74
N THR A 124 -2.94 17.81 -20.63
CA THR A 124 -3.90 18.29 -21.64
C THR A 124 -5.22 18.69 -21.00
N THR A 125 -5.75 17.89 -20.08
CA THR A 125 -7.01 18.17 -19.38
C THR A 125 -6.80 18.81 -18.03
N GLN A 126 -5.57 18.86 -17.53
CA GLN A 126 -5.19 19.32 -16.18
C GLN A 126 -5.90 18.55 -15.07
N THR A 127 -6.19 17.27 -15.31
CA THR A 127 -6.87 16.37 -14.37
C THR A 127 -6.03 15.13 -14.12
N TYR A 128 -6.24 14.53 -12.94
CA TYR A 128 -5.82 13.18 -12.65
C TYR A 128 -6.83 12.20 -13.26
N VAL A 129 -6.30 11.16 -13.89
CA VAL A 129 -7.07 10.11 -14.56
C VAL A 129 -6.76 8.80 -13.85
N LEU A 130 -7.77 8.23 -13.21
CA LEU A 130 -7.71 6.92 -12.57
C LEU A 130 -8.23 5.87 -13.55
N TRP A 131 -7.42 4.86 -13.81
CA TRP A 131 -7.76 3.68 -14.59
C TRP A 131 -8.04 2.52 -13.65
N VAL A 132 -9.06 1.71 -13.92
CA VAL A 132 -9.36 0.48 -13.17
C VAL A 132 -9.78 -0.66 -14.11
N ASN A 133 -9.44 -1.89 -13.72
CA ASN A 133 -9.89 -3.10 -14.38
C ASN A 133 -11.31 -3.44 -13.93
N ALA A 134 -12.28 -3.03 -14.75
CA ALA A 134 -13.68 -3.20 -14.46
C ALA A 134 -14.39 -4.19 -15.41
N GLY A 135 -13.68 -5.19 -15.94
CA GLY A 135 -14.23 -6.12 -16.94
C GLY A 135 -14.41 -5.49 -18.32
N THR A 136 -15.07 -6.16 -19.27
CA THR A 136 -15.13 -5.74 -20.68
C THR A 136 -16.24 -4.71 -20.99
N PRO A 137 -16.09 -3.84 -22.01
CA PRO A 137 -14.97 -3.72 -22.95
C PRO A 137 -13.87 -2.74 -22.48
N GLY A 138 -12.63 -3.21 -22.35
CA GLY A 138 -11.49 -2.37 -21.94
C GLY A 138 -11.49 -1.98 -20.45
N TYR A 139 -10.95 -0.81 -20.12
CA TYR A 139 -10.76 -0.31 -18.75
C TYR A 139 -11.71 0.84 -18.43
N ALA A 140 -12.10 0.99 -17.17
CA ALA A 140 -12.86 2.15 -16.71
C ALA A 140 -11.97 3.32 -16.39
N ILE A 141 -12.51 4.52 -16.61
CA ILE A 141 -11.82 5.77 -16.39
C ILE A 141 -12.59 6.63 -15.41
N PHE A 142 -11.87 7.21 -14.47
CA PHE A 142 -12.37 8.25 -13.60
C PHE A 142 -11.46 9.47 -13.69
N THR A 143 -12.02 10.66 -13.49
CA THR A 143 -11.22 11.90 -13.50
C THR A 143 -11.46 12.74 -12.26
N SER A 144 -10.42 13.41 -11.78
CA SER A 144 -10.47 14.36 -10.67
C SER A 144 -9.50 15.52 -10.89
N SER A 145 -9.75 16.65 -10.23
CA SER A 145 -8.76 17.74 -10.08
C SER A 145 -7.78 17.50 -8.92
N SER A 146 -8.08 16.54 -8.04
CA SER A 146 -7.26 16.15 -6.89
C SER A 146 -6.65 14.75 -7.10
N PRO A 147 -5.40 14.51 -6.69
CA PRO A 147 -4.81 13.17 -6.78
C PRO A 147 -5.44 12.16 -5.81
N THR A 148 -6.08 12.63 -4.73
CA THR A 148 -6.45 11.79 -3.57
C THR A 148 -7.95 11.59 -3.37
N SER A 149 -8.81 12.33 -4.08
CA SER A 149 -10.25 12.31 -3.85
C SER A 149 -11.04 12.89 -5.03
N GLY A 150 -12.37 12.75 -5.00
CA GLY A 150 -13.28 13.46 -5.90
C GLY A 150 -13.31 12.91 -7.34
N TYR A 151 -12.95 11.64 -7.52
CA TYR A 151 -12.98 10.99 -8.81
C TYR A 151 -14.42 10.76 -9.27
N ILE A 152 -14.70 11.13 -10.52
CA ILE A 152 -16.00 10.95 -11.18
C ILE A 152 -15.83 9.96 -12.32
N LEU A 153 -16.72 8.97 -12.38
CA LEU A 153 -16.74 7.95 -13.43
C LEU A 153 -17.02 8.60 -14.80
N SER A 154 -16.22 8.25 -15.80
CA SER A 154 -16.46 8.60 -17.19
C SER A 154 -17.47 7.65 -17.82
N GLU A 155 -18.32 8.17 -18.70
CA GLU A 155 -19.24 7.34 -19.51
C GLU A 155 -18.47 6.47 -20.53
N ASP A 156 -17.30 6.94 -20.96
CA ASP A 156 -16.45 6.26 -21.92
C ASP A 156 -15.48 5.29 -21.22
N ARG A 157 -15.26 4.14 -21.85
CA ARG A 157 -14.23 3.17 -21.44
C ARG A 157 -13.03 3.25 -22.36
N ALA A 158 -11.85 3.06 -21.79
CA ALA A 158 -10.62 2.99 -22.56
C ALA A 158 -10.47 1.60 -23.19
N LEU A 159 -10.51 1.55 -24.52
CA LEU A 159 -10.44 0.29 -25.26
C LEU A 159 -8.98 -0.15 -25.40
N VAL A 160 -8.74 -1.46 -25.36
CA VAL A 160 -7.43 -2.02 -25.69
C VAL A 160 -7.28 -2.17 -27.20
N GLY A 161 -6.09 -1.89 -27.71
CA GLY A 161 -5.77 -1.96 -29.14
C GLY A 161 -5.71 -3.37 -29.70
N TYR A 162 -5.48 -4.38 -28.86
CA TYR A 162 -5.47 -5.79 -29.25
C TYR A 162 -6.23 -6.66 -28.24
N GLN A 163 -7.40 -7.13 -28.66
CA GLN A 163 -8.16 -8.19 -28.00
C GLN A 163 -8.94 -8.93 -29.11
N PRO A 164 -8.49 -10.13 -29.52
CA PRO A 164 -9.19 -10.90 -30.55
C PRO A 164 -10.63 -11.21 -30.15
N PRO A 165 -11.55 -11.38 -31.12
CA PRO A 165 -12.90 -11.84 -30.80
C PRO A 165 -12.86 -13.26 -30.24
N GLY A 166 -13.82 -13.59 -29.38
CA GLY A 166 -13.89 -14.89 -28.71
C GLY A 166 -13.54 -14.77 -27.22
N PRO A 167 -12.99 -15.83 -26.60
CA PRO A 167 -12.82 -15.90 -25.15
C PRO A 167 -11.49 -15.24 -24.73
N PHE A 168 -11.24 -14.02 -25.20
CA PHE A 168 -10.06 -13.23 -24.83
C PHE A 168 -10.47 -12.05 -23.97
N MET A 169 -9.68 -11.73 -22.95
CA MET A 169 -9.97 -10.67 -22.00
C MET A 169 -8.70 -9.89 -21.65
N ALA A 170 -8.77 -8.56 -21.73
CA ALA A 170 -7.76 -7.71 -21.13
C ALA A 170 -7.86 -7.82 -19.60
N GLY A 171 -6.77 -8.24 -18.96
CA GLY A 171 -6.68 -8.44 -17.52
C GLY A 171 -5.87 -7.33 -16.85
N ASP A 172 -4.95 -7.73 -15.99
CA ASP A 172 -4.04 -6.86 -15.24
C ASP A 172 -3.30 -5.87 -16.12
N PHE A 173 -3.12 -4.64 -15.64
CA PHE A 173 -2.49 -3.57 -16.40
C PHE A 173 -1.77 -2.57 -15.49
N SER A 174 -0.97 -1.72 -16.11
CA SER A 174 -0.42 -0.49 -15.54
C SER A 174 -0.36 0.61 -16.60
N VAL A 175 -0.59 1.85 -16.17
CA VAL A 175 -0.37 3.06 -16.96
C VAL A 175 0.80 3.84 -16.39
N ALA A 176 1.60 4.44 -17.28
CA ALA A 176 2.68 5.34 -16.89
C ALA A 176 2.87 6.46 -17.92
N VAL A 177 3.30 7.62 -17.42
CA VAL A 177 3.79 8.73 -18.25
C VAL A 177 5.31 8.71 -18.20
N ILE A 178 5.94 8.39 -19.33
CA ILE A 178 7.39 8.19 -19.40
C ILE A 178 8.03 9.29 -20.26
N ASN A 179 8.99 10.02 -19.69
CA ASN A 179 9.70 11.09 -20.37
C ASN A 179 10.96 10.57 -21.06
N GLY A 180 11.00 10.59 -22.39
CA GLY A 180 12.17 10.21 -23.16
C GLY A 180 13.34 11.20 -22.96
N THR A 181 14.54 10.69 -22.69
CA THR A 181 15.80 11.44 -22.81
C THR A 181 16.24 11.48 -24.27
N GLY A 182 15.96 12.59 -24.94
CA GLY A 182 16.51 12.95 -26.24
C GLY A 182 16.38 14.45 -26.43
N TYR A 183 17.47 15.12 -26.80
CA TYR A 183 17.50 16.58 -26.98
C TYR A 183 16.43 17.04 -27.96
N VAL A 184 15.29 17.52 -27.44
CA VAL A 184 14.49 18.71 -27.79
C VAL A 184 13.25 18.64 -26.89
N ARG A 185 13.28 19.40 -25.78
CA ARG A 185 12.17 19.54 -24.83
C ARG A 185 11.09 20.47 -25.39
N PHE A 186 10.39 20.03 -26.42
CA PHE A 186 9.09 20.59 -26.83
C PHE A 186 8.34 19.44 -27.53
N PHE A 187 7.41 18.79 -26.81
CA PHE A 187 6.57 17.64 -27.24
C PHE A 187 7.26 16.25 -27.37
N SER A 188 7.50 15.53 -26.26
CA SER A 188 7.48 14.04 -26.28
C SER A 188 7.38 13.44 -24.86
N GLN A 189 6.18 13.43 -24.27
CA GLN A 189 5.84 12.47 -23.22
C GLN A 189 5.37 11.20 -23.93
N HIS A 190 6.01 10.05 -23.67
CA HIS A 190 5.48 8.77 -24.09
C HIS A 190 4.59 8.23 -22.98
N SER A 191 3.29 8.46 -23.10
CA SER A 191 2.31 7.87 -22.19
C SER A 191 1.90 6.50 -22.72
N THR A 192 2.00 5.48 -21.89
CA THR A 192 1.79 4.09 -22.29
C THR A 192 0.98 3.33 -21.26
N ILE A 193 0.26 2.32 -21.74
CA ILE A 193 -0.32 1.26 -20.92
C ILE A 193 0.32 -0.06 -21.31
N VAL A 194 0.65 -0.85 -20.30
CA VAL A 194 1.02 -2.27 -20.45
C VAL A 194 -0.10 -3.07 -19.82
N TYR A 195 -0.62 -4.06 -20.54
CA TYR A 195 -1.70 -4.91 -20.07
C TYR A 195 -1.43 -6.37 -20.39
N SER A 196 -1.98 -7.25 -19.59
CA SER A 196 -2.01 -8.68 -19.84
C SER A 196 -3.28 -9.04 -20.63
N LEU A 197 -3.15 -9.93 -21.60
CA LEU A 197 -4.26 -10.49 -22.35
C LEU A 197 -4.40 -11.95 -21.96
N ILE A 198 -5.55 -12.29 -21.37
CA ILE A 198 -5.90 -13.65 -20.98
C ILE A 198 -6.54 -14.35 -22.17
N ASP A 199 -6.04 -15.54 -22.48
CA ASP A 199 -6.54 -16.44 -23.52
C ASP A 199 -7.21 -17.65 -22.90
N PHE A 200 -8.55 -17.62 -22.84
CA PHE A 200 -9.34 -18.71 -22.28
C PHE A 200 -9.61 -19.85 -23.30
N THR A 201 -9.06 -19.83 -24.52
CA THR A 201 -9.24 -20.93 -25.49
C THR A 201 -8.65 -22.25 -25.01
N THR A 202 -7.66 -22.17 -24.10
CA THR A 202 -6.98 -23.32 -23.50
C THR A 202 -7.54 -23.69 -22.12
N THR A 203 -8.63 -23.04 -21.68
CA THR A 203 -9.23 -23.28 -20.36
C THR A 203 -9.61 -24.75 -20.19
N GLY A 204 -9.08 -25.39 -19.15
CA GLY A 204 -9.33 -26.80 -18.84
C GLY A 204 -8.48 -27.80 -19.62
N ALA A 205 -7.60 -27.34 -20.53
CA ALA A 205 -6.62 -28.18 -21.21
C ALA A 205 -5.38 -28.47 -20.34
N SER A 206 -5.13 -27.64 -19.33
CA SER A 206 -4.09 -27.82 -18.32
C SER A 206 -4.65 -27.47 -16.93
N ILE A 207 -4.08 -28.09 -15.90
CA ILE A 207 -4.38 -27.79 -14.49
C ILE A 207 -3.63 -26.52 -14.06
N TRP A 208 -2.41 -26.34 -14.56
CA TRP A 208 -1.56 -25.20 -14.25
C TRP A 208 -0.58 -24.94 -15.41
N PRO A 209 -0.62 -23.76 -16.06
CA PRO A 209 -1.62 -22.72 -15.87
C PRO A 209 -2.94 -23.19 -16.50
N PRO A 210 -4.09 -22.78 -15.98
CA PRO A 210 -5.37 -23.14 -16.58
C PRO A 210 -5.64 -22.43 -17.92
N PHE A 211 -4.92 -21.34 -18.22
CA PHE A 211 -5.02 -20.53 -19.44
C PHE A 211 -3.69 -19.82 -19.72
N LEU A 212 -3.52 -19.28 -20.93
CA LEU A 212 -2.35 -18.46 -21.27
C LEU A 212 -2.63 -16.98 -20.98
N GLN A 213 -1.60 -16.23 -20.65
CA GLN A 213 -1.67 -14.80 -20.37
C GLN A 213 -0.38 -14.10 -20.82
N SER A 214 -0.49 -13.12 -21.72
CA SER A 214 0.69 -12.45 -22.30
C SER A 214 0.60 -10.94 -22.23
N LEU A 215 1.74 -10.27 -22.17
CA LEU A 215 1.82 -8.82 -22.01
C LEU A 215 1.84 -8.09 -23.35
N TYR A 216 1.09 -7.00 -23.42
CA TYR A 216 0.99 -6.10 -24.57
C TYR A 216 1.20 -4.67 -24.10
N LEU A 217 1.93 -3.90 -24.90
CA LEU A 217 2.17 -2.47 -24.67
C LEU A 217 1.50 -1.65 -25.76
N GLN A 218 0.91 -0.53 -25.38
CA GLN A 218 0.28 0.41 -26.32
C GLN A 218 0.42 1.87 -25.85
N PRO A 219 0.57 2.84 -26.78
CA PRO A 219 0.54 4.26 -26.45
C PRO A 219 -0.87 4.74 -26.09
N LEU A 220 -0.94 5.71 -25.16
CA LEU A 220 -2.17 6.39 -24.74
C LEU A 220 -2.46 7.63 -25.60
N THR A 221 -3.72 8.05 -25.64
CA THR A 221 -4.12 9.34 -26.22
C THR A 221 -3.56 10.51 -25.40
N PRO A 222 -3.45 11.74 -25.98
CA PRO A 222 -2.93 12.89 -25.24
C PRO A 222 -3.70 13.25 -23.97
N THR A 223 -5.01 12.95 -23.93
CA THR A 223 -5.86 13.16 -22.75
C THR A 223 -5.64 12.12 -21.65
N LEU A 224 -4.92 11.04 -21.94
CA LEU A 224 -4.69 9.89 -21.06
C LEU A 224 -5.98 9.14 -20.66
N THR A 225 -7.05 9.28 -21.44
CA THR A 225 -8.36 8.64 -21.18
C THR A 225 -8.67 7.49 -22.14
N ASN A 226 -7.82 7.22 -23.12
CA ASN A 226 -7.99 6.11 -24.05
C ASN A 226 -6.63 5.69 -24.64
N THR A 227 -6.63 4.65 -25.47
CA THR A 227 -5.44 4.13 -26.16
C THR A 227 -5.44 4.56 -27.63
N THR A 228 -4.26 4.50 -28.26
CA THR A 228 -4.09 4.83 -29.69
C THR A 228 -4.37 3.64 -30.61
N GLY A 229 -4.56 2.43 -30.06
CA GLY A 229 -4.77 1.19 -30.81
C GLY A 229 -3.50 0.50 -31.33
N ASN A 230 -2.35 1.18 -31.38
CA ASN A 230 -1.09 0.55 -31.79
C ASN A 230 -0.53 -0.32 -30.66
N THR A 231 -0.30 -1.61 -30.92
CA THR A 231 0.10 -2.58 -29.89
C THR A 231 1.43 -3.25 -30.20
N THR A 232 2.15 -3.64 -29.16
CA THR A 232 3.40 -4.38 -29.24
C THR A 232 3.33 -5.54 -28.25
N HIS A 233 3.53 -6.76 -28.74
CA HIS A 233 3.62 -7.94 -27.89
C HIS A 233 4.96 -7.96 -27.16
N ILE A 234 4.92 -8.06 -25.84
CA ILE A 234 6.10 -8.11 -24.98
C ILE A 234 6.49 -9.57 -24.82
N ILE A 235 7.49 -9.99 -25.59
CA ILE A 235 7.96 -11.36 -25.61
C ILE A 235 9.48 -11.39 -25.68
N SER A 236 10.09 -12.34 -24.98
CA SER A 236 11.53 -12.53 -25.01
C SER A 236 11.95 -13.37 -26.22
N ALA A 237 13.26 -13.45 -26.48
CA ALA A 237 13.79 -14.36 -27.51
C ALA A 237 13.53 -15.85 -27.20
N ALA A 238 13.23 -16.20 -25.94
CA ALA A 238 12.91 -17.58 -25.56
C ALA A 238 11.50 -17.99 -26.03
N ALA A 239 10.54 -17.04 -26.00
CA ALA A 239 9.14 -17.28 -26.38
C ALA A 239 8.57 -18.56 -25.76
N ASP A 240 8.76 -18.70 -24.45
CA ASP A 240 8.39 -19.89 -23.67
C ASP A 240 7.20 -19.61 -22.75
N LEU A 241 6.80 -20.62 -21.97
CA LEU A 241 5.64 -20.56 -21.09
C LEU A 241 5.69 -19.39 -20.08
N VAL A 242 6.87 -18.95 -19.64
CA VAL A 242 7.00 -17.80 -18.74
C VAL A 242 6.58 -16.49 -19.42
N ASP A 243 6.75 -16.36 -20.75
CA ASP A 243 6.22 -15.22 -21.52
C ASP A 243 4.70 -15.32 -21.78
N PHE A 244 4.17 -16.55 -21.76
CA PHE A 244 2.74 -16.83 -21.95
C PHE A 244 1.99 -17.06 -20.62
N GLU A 245 2.61 -16.70 -19.50
CA GLU A 245 2.00 -16.64 -18.17
C GLU A 245 2.42 -15.35 -17.46
N ALA A 246 2.60 -14.24 -18.17
CA ALA A 246 3.04 -13.00 -17.55
C ALA A 246 1.84 -12.09 -17.24
N GLU A 247 1.72 -11.67 -15.98
CA GLU A 247 0.66 -10.78 -15.49
C GLU A 247 1.22 -9.64 -14.63
N SER A 248 0.34 -8.88 -13.98
CA SER A 248 0.71 -7.83 -13.03
C SER A 248 1.75 -6.80 -13.51
N PRO A 249 1.68 -6.30 -14.76
CA PRO A 249 2.76 -5.49 -15.30
C PRO A 249 2.84 -4.12 -14.62
N ASP A 250 4.05 -3.58 -14.48
CA ASP A 250 4.30 -2.15 -14.24
C ASP A 250 5.51 -1.70 -15.05
N ILE A 251 5.46 -0.48 -15.59
CA ILE A 251 6.45 0.03 -16.55
C ILE A 251 7.14 1.29 -16.03
N PHE A 252 8.47 1.34 -16.17
CA PHE A 252 9.29 2.49 -15.83
C PHE A 252 10.48 2.65 -16.79
N GLN A 253 11.13 3.81 -16.75
CA GLN A 253 12.33 4.10 -17.54
C GLN A 253 13.53 4.41 -16.65
N ARG A 254 14.69 3.87 -17.03
CA ARG A 254 15.99 4.21 -16.44
C ARG A 254 17.04 4.41 -17.52
N GLY A 255 17.48 5.65 -17.69
CA GLY A 255 18.37 6.04 -18.80
C GLY A 255 17.73 5.70 -20.13
N ASP A 256 18.46 5.00 -20.99
CA ASP A 256 18.00 4.60 -22.33
C ASP A 256 17.16 3.31 -22.32
N TYR A 257 16.92 2.71 -21.15
CA TYR A 257 16.18 1.45 -21.04
C TYR A 257 14.76 1.67 -20.52
N TYR A 258 13.80 1.00 -21.16
CA TYR A 258 12.46 0.74 -20.62
C TYR A 258 12.46 -0.60 -19.92
N TYR A 259 11.82 -0.67 -18.76
CA TYR A 259 11.66 -1.87 -17.95
C TYR A 259 10.18 -2.13 -17.71
N ILE A 260 9.79 -3.40 -17.76
CA ILE A 260 8.48 -3.86 -17.33
C ILE A 260 8.71 -4.94 -16.26
N THR A 261 8.29 -4.67 -15.03
CA THR A 261 8.14 -5.73 -14.01
C THR A 261 6.82 -6.45 -14.22
N ALA A 262 6.78 -7.75 -13.99
CA ALA A 262 5.58 -8.57 -14.08
C ALA A 262 5.71 -9.77 -13.13
N SER A 263 4.62 -10.50 -12.91
CA SER A 263 4.66 -11.80 -12.25
C SER A 263 4.28 -12.92 -13.20
N ASN A 264 4.51 -14.17 -12.79
CA ASN A 264 3.80 -15.27 -13.45
C ASN A 264 2.30 -15.27 -13.07
N THR A 265 1.45 -15.86 -13.90
CA THR A 265 0.01 -15.99 -13.71
C THR A 265 -0.27 -16.85 -12.48
N CYS A 266 -0.72 -16.21 -11.41
CA CYS A 266 -0.97 -16.81 -10.10
C CYS A 266 -1.81 -15.85 -9.24
N GLY A 267 -3.14 -15.96 -9.34
CA GLY A 267 -4.03 -15.17 -8.49
C GLY A 267 -3.83 -15.47 -7.00
N PHE A 268 -3.39 -14.45 -6.24
CA PHE A 268 -3.27 -14.48 -4.78
C PHE A 268 -2.38 -15.60 -4.21
N CYS A 269 -1.42 -16.08 -5.00
CA CYS A 269 -0.47 -17.08 -4.57
C CYS A 269 0.48 -16.51 -3.52
N THR A 270 0.92 -17.35 -2.58
CA THR A 270 1.84 -16.98 -1.49
C THR A 270 3.26 -16.64 -1.97
N GLY A 271 3.49 -16.59 -3.28
CA GLY A 271 4.74 -16.21 -3.92
C GLY A 271 4.61 -16.40 -5.43
N THR A 272 5.19 -15.48 -6.18
CA THR A 272 5.20 -15.49 -7.65
C THR A 272 6.60 -15.16 -8.18
N LEU A 273 6.91 -15.56 -9.40
CA LEU A 273 8.13 -15.10 -10.07
C LEU A 273 8.11 -13.58 -10.19
N LEU A 274 9.23 -12.91 -9.94
CA LEU A 274 9.41 -11.52 -10.37
C LEU A 274 10.11 -11.52 -11.73
N LEU A 275 9.34 -11.21 -12.78
CA LEU A 275 9.84 -11.06 -14.13
C LEU A 275 10.24 -9.61 -14.37
N VAL A 276 11.36 -9.40 -15.09
CA VAL A 276 11.72 -8.08 -15.62
C VAL A 276 12.04 -8.20 -17.10
N TYR A 277 11.25 -7.50 -17.91
CA TYR A 277 11.53 -7.28 -19.33
C TYR A 277 12.26 -5.96 -19.49
N ARG A 278 13.28 -5.90 -20.35
CA ARG A 278 13.99 -4.66 -20.69
C ARG A 278 14.23 -4.48 -22.19
N SER A 279 14.20 -3.23 -22.67
CA SER A 279 14.56 -2.85 -24.05
C SER A 279 15.19 -1.45 -24.12
N LYS A 280 16.16 -1.23 -25.04
CA LYS A 280 16.86 0.06 -25.29
C LYS A 280 16.23 0.94 -26.37
N THR A 281 15.35 0.36 -27.15
CA THR A 281 14.75 0.94 -28.35
C THR A 281 13.45 1.67 -27.99
N PRO A 282 12.88 2.54 -28.86
CA PRO A 282 11.60 3.21 -28.58
C PRO A 282 10.56 2.19 -28.10
N LEU A 283 9.66 2.58 -27.20
CA LEU A 283 8.68 1.72 -26.49
C LEU A 283 7.97 0.65 -27.33
N ILE A 284 7.87 0.84 -28.65
CA ILE A 284 7.28 -0.05 -29.65
C ILE A 284 8.34 -1.02 -30.24
N SER A 285 9.33 -1.44 -29.44
CA SER A 285 10.36 -2.37 -29.88
C SER A 285 9.86 -3.80 -29.83
N THR A 286 10.26 -4.60 -30.81
CA THR A 286 9.97 -6.04 -30.88
C THR A 286 11.00 -6.91 -30.16
N SER A 287 12.04 -6.32 -29.55
CA SER A 287 13.14 -7.06 -28.91
C SER A 287 13.23 -6.74 -27.43
N TRP A 288 12.57 -7.57 -26.61
CA TRP A 288 12.65 -7.53 -25.15
C TRP A 288 13.57 -8.63 -24.63
N SER A 289 14.41 -8.29 -23.65
CA SER A 289 15.17 -9.27 -22.88
C SER A 289 14.48 -9.52 -21.54
N ARG A 290 14.23 -10.78 -21.18
CA ARG A 290 13.60 -11.16 -19.91
C ARG A 290 14.64 -11.63 -18.89
N GLN A 291 14.43 -11.25 -17.63
CA GLN A 291 15.10 -11.80 -16.45
C GLN A 291 14.04 -12.31 -15.46
N ILE A 292 14.39 -13.33 -14.67
CA ILE A 292 13.64 -13.76 -13.49
C ILE A 292 14.49 -13.33 -12.28
N LEU A 293 14.04 -12.34 -11.52
CA LEU A 293 14.79 -11.72 -10.41
C LEU A 293 14.56 -12.41 -9.07
N SER A 294 13.42 -13.07 -8.94
CA SER A 294 13.03 -13.80 -7.74
C SER A 294 12.06 -14.91 -8.12
N SER A 295 12.11 -16.04 -7.41
CA SER A 295 11.20 -17.16 -7.60
C SER A 295 9.89 -17.01 -6.83
N ASP A 296 9.82 -16.10 -5.85
CA ASP A 296 8.67 -15.95 -4.94
C ASP A 296 8.29 -14.49 -4.66
N THR A 297 9.03 -13.52 -5.20
CA THR A 297 8.85 -12.07 -4.96
C THR A 297 8.78 -11.78 -3.44
N CYS A 298 9.62 -12.46 -2.67
CA CYS A 298 9.66 -12.39 -1.21
C CYS A 298 8.31 -12.74 -0.52
N GLY A 299 7.52 -13.62 -1.14
CA GLY A 299 6.24 -14.09 -0.61
C GLY A 299 5.00 -13.36 -1.14
N GLY A 300 5.11 -12.71 -2.30
CA GLY A 300 4.05 -11.87 -2.83
C GLY A 300 3.94 -11.84 -4.36
N GLN A 301 3.24 -10.82 -4.84
CA GLN A 301 3.07 -10.52 -6.26
C GLN A 301 3.42 -9.06 -6.56
N SER A 302 4.08 -8.84 -7.69
CA SER A 302 4.43 -7.49 -8.15
C SER A 302 3.18 -6.61 -8.32
N THR A 303 3.26 -5.36 -7.87
CA THR A 303 2.19 -4.38 -8.10
C THR A 303 2.68 -3.09 -8.76
N GLY A 304 3.90 -2.63 -8.45
CA GLY A 304 4.45 -1.43 -9.08
C GLY A 304 5.91 -1.14 -8.74
N VAL A 305 6.47 -0.14 -9.43
CA VAL A 305 7.82 0.40 -9.19
C VAL A 305 7.73 1.92 -9.07
N LEU A 306 7.95 2.42 -7.86
CA LEU A 306 8.05 3.85 -7.59
C LEU A 306 9.41 4.38 -8.04
N THR A 307 9.40 5.35 -8.95
CA THR A 307 10.61 6.10 -9.35
C THR A 307 10.86 7.25 -8.37
N LEU A 308 12.04 7.26 -7.76
CA LEU A 308 12.46 8.26 -6.76
C LEU A 308 13.57 9.14 -7.32
N PRO A 309 13.31 10.43 -7.61
CA PRO A 309 14.35 11.37 -8.00
C PRO A 309 15.42 11.54 -6.91
N ASP A 310 16.69 11.60 -7.32
CA ASP A 310 17.80 11.87 -6.40
C ASP A 310 17.69 13.31 -5.85
N PRO A 311 17.66 13.53 -4.52
CA PRO A 311 17.49 14.86 -3.95
C PRO A 311 18.62 15.83 -4.28
N SER A 312 19.82 15.33 -4.52
CA SER A 312 20.98 16.15 -4.88
C SER A 312 20.92 16.62 -6.34
N CYS A 313 20.19 15.90 -7.19
CA CYS A 313 20.08 16.14 -8.63
C CYS A 313 18.68 15.72 -9.15
N PRO A 314 17.58 16.35 -8.69
CA PRO A 314 16.21 15.86 -8.95
C PRO A 314 15.83 15.89 -10.45
N ASN A 315 16.56 16.68 -11.24
CA ASN A 315 16.39 16.79 -12.68
C ASN A 315 17.26 15.81 -13.50
N ASN A 316 17.97 14.88 -12.84
CA ASN A 316 18.81 13.88 -13.50
C ASN A 316 18.23 12.47 -13.33
N PRO A 317 17.42 11.99 -14.29
CA PRO A 317 16.80 10.66 -14.23
C PRO A 317 17.80 9.50 -14.08
N SER A 318 19.06 9.69 -14.49
CA SER A 318 20.09 8.65 -14.38
C SER A 318 20.52 8.37 -12.93
N LYS A 319 20.15 9.25 -12.00
CA LYS A 319 20.42 9.13 -10.57
C LYS A 319 19.21 8.65 -9.77
N ASN A 320 18.06 8.46 -10.41
CA ASN A 320 16.86 8.02 -9.74
C ASN A 320 17.06 6.63 -9.10
N SER A 321 16.45 6.45 -7.95
CA SER A 321 16.27 5.15 -7.30
C SER A 321 14.92 4.56 -7.70
N TYR A 322 14.79 3.22 -7.67
CA TYR A 322 13.59 2.51 -8.11
C TYR A 322 13.16 1.54 -7.01
N LEU A 323 12.03 1.84 -6.39
CA LEU A 323 11.50 1.05 -5.28
C LEU A 323 10.38 0.14 -5.82
N HIS A 324 10.66 -1.15 -5.90
CA HIS A 324 9.67 -2.18 -6.23
C HIS A 324 8.74 -2.42 -5.05
N GLN A 325 7.45 -2.54 -5.33
CA GLN A 325 6.39 -2.85 -4.39
C GLN A 325 5.73 -4.18 -4.78
N ALA A 326 5.44 -5.00 -3.78
CA ALA A 326 4.67 -6.23 -3.92
C ALA A 326 3.62 -6.37 -2.81
N ASP A 327 2.47 -6.93 -3.18
CA ASP A 327 1.43 -7.34 -2.25
C ASP A 327 1.78 -8.73 -1.69
N LEU A 328 1.91 -8.86 -0.38
CA LEU A 328 2.29 -10.11 0.28
C LEU A 328 1.08 -10.97 0.58
N PHE A 329 0.57 -11.67 -0.44
CA PHE A 329 -0.55 -12.61 -0.27
C PHE A 329 -0.22 -13.76 0.71
N ALA A 330 1.06 -14.08 0.96
CA ALA A 330 1.46 -15.04 1.99
C ALA A 330 1.01 -14.67 3.41
N THR A 331 0.84 -13.38 3.73
CA THR A 331 0.42 -12.95 5.06
C THR A 331 -1.09 -13.08 5.28
N ALA A 332 -1.85 -13.20 4.20
CA ALA A 332 -3.31 -13.21 4.19
C ALA A 332 -3.83 -13.95 2.93
N PRO A 333 -3.61 -15.27 2.78
CA PRO A 333 -4.00 -15.95 1.56
C PRO A 333 -5.53 -16.07 1.45
N LEU A 334 -6.08 -15.78 0.26
CA LEU A 334 -7.53 -15.83 0.01
C LEU A 334 -8.13 -17.25 0.06
N SER A 335 -7.32 -18.30 -0.04
CA SER A 335 -7.78 -19.68 0.12
C SER A 335 -7.90 -20.04 1.60
N GLY A 336 -9.11 -20.01 2.15
CA GLY A 336 -9.45 -20.40 3.53
C GLY A 336 -10.07 -19.26 4.35
N THR A 337 -10.43 -19.54 5.60
CA THR A 337 -10.95 -18.53 6.55
C THR A 337 -9.79 -17.66 7.04
N ARG A 338 -9.46 -16.57 6.34
CA ARG A 338 -8.36 -15.65 6.71
C ARG A 338 -8.66 -14.23 6.23
N THR A 339 -8.30 -13.26 7.06
CA THR A 339 -8.45 -11.82 6.85
C THR A 339 -7.81 -11.36 5.55
N ALA A 340 -8.40 -10.39 4.87
CA ALA A 340 -7.88 -9.87 3.62
C ALA A 340 -6.73 -8.83 3.79
N ALA A 341 -6.25 -8.63 5.02
CA ALA A 341 -5.14 -7.73 5.35
C ALA A 341 -3.79 -8.20 4.79
N HIS A 342 -3.57 -7.99 3.49
CA HIS A 342 -2.29 -8.25 2.84
C HIS A 342 -1.25 -7.24 3.30
N ALA A 343 -0.07 -7.74 3.65
CA ALA A 343 1.07 -6.91 3.99
C ALA A 343 1.81 -6.47 2.72
N HIS A 344 2.85 -5.66 2.87
CA HIS A 344 3.56 -5.05 1.75
C HIS A 344 5.06 -5.32 1.83
N GLN A 345 5.66 -5.63 0.67
CA GLN A 345 7.11 -5.72 0.53
C GLN A 345 7.61 -4.58 -0.34
N PHE A 346 8.69 -3.93 0.11
CA PHE A 346 9.38 -2.91 -0.66
C PHE A 346 10.84 -3.32 -0.86
N GLN A 347 11.30 -3.33 -2.11
CA GLN A 347 12.67 -3.69 -2.47
C GLN A 347 13.31 -2.61 -3.36
N LEU A 348 14.53 -2.18 -3.00
CA LEU A 348 15.30 -1.31 -3.89
C LEU A 348 15.85 -2.13 -5.05
N LEU A 349 15.45 -1.79 -6.29
CA LEU A 349 16.01 -2.41 -7.48
C LEU A 349 17.43 -1.89 -7.73
N ASN A 350 18.37 -2.82 -7.84
CA ASN A 350 19.76 -2.52 -8.15
C ASN A 350 20.08 -2.96 -9.58
N PHE A 351 20.86 -2.15 -10.30
CA PHE A 351 21.13 -2.37 -11.72
C PHE A 351 22.62 -2.52 -11.96
N ALA A 352 23.01 -3.54 -12.72
CA ALA A 352 24.35 -3.71 -13.24
C ALA A 352 24.68 -2.65 -14.31
N SER A 353 25.95 -2.55 -14.68
CA SER A 353 26.43 -1.57 -15.66
C SER A 353 25.89 -1.79 -17.07
N ASP A 354 25.54 -3.03 -17.43
CA ASP A 354 24.88 -3.37 -18.69
C ASP A 354 23.37 -3.05 -18.67
N GLY A 355 22.84 -2.61 -17.53
CA GLY A 355 21.42 -2.36 -17.28
C GLY A 355 20.64 -3.60 -16.85
N SER A 356 21.26 -4.74 -16.53
CA SER A 356 20.51 -5.89 -16.00
C SER A 356 20.11 -5.58 -14.57
N VAL A 357 18.98 -6.09 -14.12
CA VAL A 357 18.59 -5.95 -12.72
C VAL A 357 19.21 -7.08 -11.91
N LEU A 358 19.70 -6.76 -10.72
CA LEU A 358 20.23 -7.73 -9.76
C LEU A 358 19.08 -8.41 -9.01
N ASP A 359 19.32 -9.63 -8.54
CA ASP A 359 18.35 -10.40 -7.77
C ASP A 359 17.89 -9.67 -6.50
N LEU A 360 16.65 -9.95 -6.09
CA LEU A 360 16.11 -9.43 -4.83
C LEU A 360 16.79 -10.10 -3.63
N ASP A 361 16.97 -9.33 -2.56
CA ASP A 361 17.45 -9.85 -1.27
C ASP A 361 16.28 -9.94 -0.29
N CYS A 362 15.59 -11.08 -0.31
CA CYS A 362 14.41 -11.35 0.53
C CYS A 362 14.75 -11.71 1.99
N SER A 363 16.01 -11.55 2.43
CA SER A 363 16.38 -11.86 3.81
C SER A 363 15.70 -10.91 4.81
N LEU A 364 15.15 -11.44 5.91
CA LEU A 364 14.41 -10.64 6.90
C LEU A 364 15.27 -9.59 7.62
N ASN A 365 16.60 -9.78 7.67
CA ASN A 365 17.54 -8.83 8.24
C ASN A 365 17.99 -7.74 7.25
N LYS A 366 17.50 -7.77 6.00
CA LYS A 366 17.80 -6.74 5.02
C LYS A 366 17.11 -5.44 5.38
N ARG A 367 17.90 -4.37 5.41
CA ARG A 367 17.44 -2.99 5.59
C ARG A 367 18.12 -2.10 4.56
N VAL A 368 17.35 -1.21 3.96
CA VAL A 368 17.82 -0.24 2.97
C VAL A 368 17.28 1.14 3.33
N SER A 369 18.15 2.15 3.30
CA SER A 369 17.77 3.54 3.46
C SER A 369 18.01 4.30 2.14
N ILE A 370 17.02 5.08 1.71
CA ILE A 370 17.03 5.77 0.42
C ILE A 370 16.79 7.27 0.67
N PRO A 371 17.69 8.16 0.21
CA PRO A 371 17.41 9.59 0.22
C PRO A 371 16.36 9.89 -0.86
N LEU A 372 15.36 10.68 -0.50
CA LEU A 372 14.29 11.08 -1.40
C LEU A 372 13.92 12.56 -1.22
N VAL A 373 13.25 13.10 -2.23
CA VAL A 373 12.74 14.47 -2.22
C VAL A 373 11.53 14.50 -1.30
N ALA A 374 11.56 15.32 -0.26
CA ALA A 374 10.45 15.47 0.65
C ALA A 374 9.20 15.93 -0.12
N GLY A 375 8.12 15.18 0.07
CA GLY A 375 6.81 15.56 -0.45
C GLY A 375 6.17 16.69 0.37
N VAL A 376 5.02 17.14 -0.10
CA VAL A 376 4.10 18.01 0.61
C VAL A 376 2.80 17.24 0.76
N LEU A 377 2.18 17.26 1.95
CA LEU A 377 0.88 16.63 2.12
C LEU A 377 -0.12 17.25 1.14
N ALA A 378 -0.86 16.40 0.43
CA ALA A 378 -1.91 16.87 -0.46
C ALA A 378 -2.95 17.66 0.37
N PRO A 379 -3.56 18.72 -0.17
CA PRO A 379 -4.66 19.40 0.50
C PRO A 379 -5.79 18.39 0.75
N SER A 380 -6.03 18.01 2.01
CA SER A 380 -7.16 17.14 2.33
C SER A 380 -8.45 17.95 2.17
N THR A 381 -9.31 17.56 1.24
CA THR A 381 -10.62 18.19 1.07
C THR A 381 -11.62 17.76 2.15
N ASN A 382 -11.26 16.79 3.00
CA ASN A 382 -12.13 16.18 4.00
C ASN A 382 -11.72 16.51 5.45
N SER A 383 -11.32 17.75 5.73
CA SER A 383 -11.33 18.28 7.11
C SER A 383 -12.75 18.65 7.60
N SER A 384 -13.83 18.26 6.89
CA SER A 384 -15.20 18.73 7.18
C SER A 384 -16.28 17.64 7.30
N THR A 385 -15.95 16.37 7.54
CA THR A 385 -16.93 15.41 8.07
C THR A 385 -16.76 15.29 9.58
N THR A 386 -17.21 16.31 10.29
CA THR A 386 -17.51 16.30 11.73
C THR A 386 -18.75 15.45 12.02
N ASN A 387 -18.69 14.17 11.70
CA ASN A 387 -19.64 13.16 12.18
C ASN A 387 -18.90 11.87 12.56
N THR A 388 -17.84 12.02 13.35
CA THR A 388 -17.28 10.93 14.15
C THR A 388 -17.42 11.34 15.62
N THR A 389 -18.46 10.80 16.25
CA THR A 389 -18.49 10.71 17.71
C THR A 389 -17.24 9.96 18.14
N THR A 390 -16.37 10.64 18.89
CA THR A 390 -15.11 10.18 19.54
C THR A 390 -13.80 10.34 18.75
N GLY A 391 -13.31 11.58 18.61
CA GLY A 391 -11.90 11.92 18.89
C GLY A 391 -10.79 11.12 18.17
N GLU A 392 -10.99 10.71 16.93
CA GLU A 392 -9.96 10.14 16.06
C GLU A 392 -8.95 11.23 15.65
N THR A 393 -7.98 11.45 16.54
CA THR A 393 -6.71 12.12 16.29
C THR A 393 -5.73 11.12 15.68
N ASP A 394 -4.67 11.58 14.99
CA ASP A 394 -3.50 10.76 14.59
C ASP A 394 -3.03 9.86 15.76
N LEU A 395 -3.60 8.67 15.91
CA LEU A 395 -3.41 7.78 17.06
C LEU A 395 -1.96 7.35 17.14
N PHE A 396 -1.34 7.11 15.98
CA PHE A 396 0.08 6.86 15.86
C PHE A 396 0.90 8.02 16.45
N LEU A 397 0.63 9.26 16.05
CA LEU A 397 1.44 10.42 16.47
C LEU A 397 1.14 10.89 17.89
N THR A 398 -0.05 10.60 18.41
CA THR A 398 -0.52 11.09 19.72
C THR A 398 -0.43 10.05 20.84
N ALA A 399 -0.12 8.79 20.52
CA ALA A 399 0.09 7.74 21.51
C ALA A 399 1.22 8.13 22.48
N THR A 400 0.92 8.05 23.77
CA THR A 400 1.88 8.34 24.82
C THR A 400 2.79 7.15 25.10
N ASP A 401 2.22 5.94 25.02
CA ASP A 401 2.94 4.68 24.93
C ASP A 401 2.34 3.89 23.76
N GLY A 402 3.16 3.43 22.83
CA GLY A 402 2.68 2.64 21.69
C GLY A 402 3.75 1.66 21.24
N THR A 403 3.34 0.43 20.98
CA THR A 403 4.24 -0.65 20.52
C THR A 403 4.36 -0.62 19.00
N ALA A 404 3.30 -0.17 18.32
CA ALA A 404 3.30 0.12 16.89
C ALA A 404 4.21 1.30 16.49
N LEU A 405 4.66 2.13 17.44
CA LEU A 405 5.65 3.20 17.22
C LEU A 405 7.07 2.69 16.93
N GLN A 406 7.31 1.39 17.14
CA GLN A 406 8.61 0.76 16.91
C GLN A 406 8.57 -0.04 15.60
N PRO A 407 9.68 -0.06 14.84
CA PRO A 407 9.81 -0.89 13.63
C PRO A 407 9.83 -2.38 14.01
N LEU A 408 8.66 -2.95 14.26
CA LEU A 408 8.48 -4.32 14.70
C LEU A 408 7.96 -5.19 13.56
N HIS A 409 8.42 -6.43 13.56
CA HIS A 409 7.88 -7.48 12.70
C HIS A 409 6.57 -7.97 13.29
N TRP A 410 5.47 -7.44 12.78
CA TRP A 410 4.12 -7.89 13.12
C TRP A 410 3.72 -9.06 12.23
N LYS A 411 3.08 -10.06 12.84
CA LYS A 411 2.45 -11.18 12.17
C LYS A 411 0.97 -11.19 12.51
N GLY A 412 0.12 -11.22 11.48
CA GLY A 412 -1.31 -11.48 11.63
C GLY A 412 -1.56 -12.93 12.02
N ILE A 413 -2.24 -13.15 13.15
CA ILE A 413 -2.55 -14.49 13.65
C ILE A 413 -4.03 -14.56 14.03
N CYS A 414 -4.73 -15.54 13.47
CA CYS A 414 -6.14 -15.83 13.73
C CYS A 414 -6.26 -16.83 14.89
N ASN A 415 -6.24 -16.31 16.11
CA ASN A 415 -6.16 -17.05 17.36
C ASN A 415 -7.47 -17.06 18.16
N LEU A 416 -8.40 -16.18 17.85
CA LEU A 416 -9.75 -16.16 18.43
C LEU A 416 -10.70 -16.92 17.47
N PRO A 417 -11.71 -17.68 17.94
CA PRO A 417 -12.06 -17.94 19.33
C PRO A 417 -11.23 -19.06 20.00
N THR A 418 -10.31 -19.70 19.27
CA THR A 418 -9.55 -20.87 19.75
C THR A 418 -8.88 -20.60 21.10
N TYR A 419 -8.42 -19.37 21.31
CA TYR A 419 -7.81 -18.92 22.54
C TYR A 419 -8.44 -17.62 23.01
N GLN A 420 -8.62 -17.46 24.32
CA GLN A 420 -8.78 -16.13 24.92
C GLN A 420 -7.41 -15.47 25.00
N LEU A 421 -7.32 -14.19 24.65
CA LEU A 421 -6.05 -13.48 24.65
C LEU A 421 -6.00 -12.49 25.79
N TYR A 422 -4.88 -12.52 26.50
CA TYR A 422 -4.58 -11.57 27.55
C TYR A 422 -3.24 -10.93 27.24
N GLN A 423 -3.19 -9.60 27.32
CA GLN A 423 -1.95 -8.84 27.29
C GLN A 423 -1.83 -7.99 28.55
N THR A 424 -0.67 -8.01 29.19
CA THR A 424 -0.41 -7.18 30.37
C THR A 424 0.76 -6.23 30.16
N PHE A 425 0.71 -5.09 30.84
CA PHE A 425 1.76 -4.06 30.81
C PHE A 425 1.77 -3.26 32.12
N SER A 426 2.86 -2.55 32.39
CA SER A 426 2.92 -1.56 33.48
C SER A 426 2.64 -0.17 32.93
N ALA A 427 1.83 0.63 33.63
CA ALA A 427 1.59 2.02 33.27
C ALA A 427 2.91 2.82 33.35
N SER A 428 3.29 3.51 32.27
CA SER A 428 4.53 4.29 32.23
C SER A 428 4.41 5.64 32.95
N LYS A 429 3.17 6.12 33.16
CA LYS A 429 2.87 7.46 33.69
C LYS A 429 1.69 7.42 34.65
N THR A 430 1.71 8.36 35.60
CA THR A 430 0.56 8.67 36.45
C THR A 430 -0.35 9.67 35.74
N GLY A 431 -1.66 9.44 35.73
CA GLY A 431 -2.65 10.33 35.11
C GLY A 431 -3.95 9.61 34.77
N VAL A 432 -4.72 10.16 33.84
CA VAL A 432 -5.92 9.49 33.31
C VAL A 432 -5.53 8.70 32.06
N LEU A 433 -5.76 7.39 32.08
CA LEU A 433 -5.73 6.55 30.89
C LEU A 433 -7.01 6.82 30.10
N GLN A 434 -6.90 7.53 28.98
CA GLN A 434 -8.06 7.97 28.21
C GLN A 434 -8.58 6.84 27.33
N THR A 435 -7.69 6.25 26.52
CA THR A 435 -8.03 5.23 25.55
C THR A 435 -6.94 4.16 25.46
N ILE A 436 -7.39 2.96 25.08
CA ILE A 436 -6.54 1.87 24.59
C ILE A 436 -7.06 1.47 23.21
N SER A 437 -6.16 1.34 22.24
CA SER A 437 -6.51 0.99 20.86
C SER A 437 -5.69 -0.21 20.42
N LEU A 438 -6.28 -1.14 19.67
CA LEU A 438 -5.63 -2.37 19.19
C LEU A 438 -6.10 -2.75 17.78
N ASN A 439 -5.21 -3.35 16.97
CA ASN A 439 -5.58 -3.80 15.63
C ASN A 439 -6.24 -5.19 15.66
N ILE A 440 -7.46 -5.28 15.13
CA ILE A 440 -8.24 -6.50 15.00
C ILE A 440 -8.70 -6.62 13.54
N ALA A 441 -8.76 -7.86 13.04
CA ALA A 441 -9.40 -8.18 11.78
C ALA A 441 -10.29 -9.41 11.94
N GLY A 442 -11.37 -9.51 11.19
CA GLY A 442 -12.31 -10.63 11.27
C GLY A 442 -12.97 -10.94 9.93
N ASP A 443 -12.97 -12.21 9.55
CA ASP A 443 -13.68 -12.68 8.35
C ASP A 443 -15.12 -13.06 8.72
N PHE A 444 -16.04 -12.11 8.56
CA PHE A 444 -17.47 -12.24 8.90
C PHE A 444 -17.70 -12.90 10.28
N PRO A 445 -17.28 -12.24 11.38
CA PRO A 445 -17.51 -12.73 12.73
C PRO A 445 -18.98 -13.12 12.97
N SER A 446 -19.21 -14.29 13.55
CA SER A 446 -20.58 -14.75 13.87
C SER A 446 -21.07 -14.24 15.24
N GLY A 447 -20.22 -13.51 15.98
CA GLY A 447 -20.49 -13.03 17.33
C GLY A 447 -19.58 -11.86 17.71
N ASN A 448 -19.87 -11.25 18.85
CA ASN A 448 -19.16 -10.05 19.29
C ASN A 448 -17.75 -10.39 19.80
N LEU A 449 -16.84 -9.43 19.66
CA LEU A 449 -15.57 -9.39 20.39
C LEU A 449 -15.75 -8.48 21.61
N THR A 450 -15.51 -9.01 22.80
CA THR A 450 -15.48 -8.24 24.04
C THR A 450 -14.03 -7.90 24.37
N VAL A 451 -13.72 -6.61 24.41
CA VAL A 451 -12.42 -6.07 24.83
C VAL A 451 -12.56 -5.50 26.23
N THR A 452 -11.85 -6.07 27.20
CA THR A 452 -11.86 -5.63 28.60
C THR A 452 -10.50 -5.08 29.00
N VAL A 453 -10.47 -3.86 29.49
CA VAL A 453 -9.29 -3.23 30.10
C VAL A 453 -9.39 -3.40 31.61
N PHE A 454 -8.34 -3.92 32.23
CA PHE A 454 -8.34 -4.23 33.66
C PHE A 454 -7.04 -3.80 34.36
N ARG A 455 -7.12 -3.62 35.68
CA ARG A 455 -5.98 -3.51 36.60
C ARG A 455 -5.90 -4.77 37.46
N TYR A 456 -4.68 -5.23 37.73
CA TYR A 456 -4.43 -6.39 38.59
C TYR A 456 -3.28 -6.11 39.57
N GLU A 457 -3.16 -6.93 40.61
CA GLU A 457 -2.25 -6.67 41.74
C GLU A 457 -0.82 -7.17 41.50
N ASN A 458 -0.66 -8.43 41.09
CA ASN A 458 0.65 -9.01 40.81
C ASN A 458 0.57 -10.19 39.82
N ASN A 459 1.69 -10.48 39.14
CA ASN A 459 1.75 -11.52 38.11
C ASN A 459 1.53 -12.93 38.67
N THR A 460 1.91 -13.19 39.91
CA THR A 460 1.80 -14.53 40.53
C THR A 460 0.34 -14.94 40.74
N ASN A 461 -0.48 -14.00 41.24
CA ASN A 461 -1.88 -14.24 41.55
C ASN A 461 -2.77 -14.18 40.32
N PHE A 462 -2.36 -13.45 39.28
CA PHE A 462 -3.16 -13.26 38.06
C PHE A 462 -3.56 -14.58 37.38
N PHE A 463 -2.73 -15.63 37.49
CA PHE A 463 -2.98 -16.95 36.90
C PHE A 463 -3.69 -17.93 37.86
N THR A 464 -4.07 -17.49 39.06
CA THR A 464 -4.75 -18.36 40.02
C THR A 464 -6.22 -18.56 39.63
N PRO A 465 -6.78 -19.77 39.82
CA PRO A 465 -8.19 -20.01 39.52
C PRO A 465 -9.10 -19.02 40.25
N ARG A 466 -10.05 -18.43 39.52
CA ARG A 466 -11.01 -17.44 40.02
C ARG A 466 -10.38 -16.12 40.50
N TYR A 467 -9.18 -15.77 40.04
CA TYR A 467 -8.65 -14.43 40.25
C TYR A 467 -9.65 -13.37 39.72
N VAL A 468 -9.90 -12.34 40.52
CA VAL A 468 -10.80 -11.23 40.16
C VAL A 468 -9.93 -9.99 40.00
N TRP A 469 -9.86 -9.45 38.79
CA TRP A 469 -9.22 -8.17 38.50
C TRP A 469 -10.19 -7.00 38.70
N GLU A 470 -9.65 -5.78 38.77
CA GLU A 470 -10.44 -4.54 38.70
C GLU A 470 -10.69 -4.21 37.23
N THR A 471 -11.95 -4.31 36.77
CA THR A 471 -12.31 -3.86 35.41
C THR A 471 -12.32 -2.33 35.34
N LEU A 472 -11.51 -1.76 34.46
CA LEU A 472 -11.44 -0.33 34.21
C LEU A 472 -12.43 0.10 33.12
N ALA A 473 -12.56 -0.71 32.06
CA ALA A 473 -13.51 -0.48 30.97
C ALA A 473 -13.76 -1.77 30.17
N THR A 474 -14.92 -1.85 29.51
CA THR A 474 -15.26 -2.93 28.58
C THR A 474 -15.94 -2.33 27.35
N ARG A 475 -15.59 -2.81 26.15
CA ARG A 475 -16.26 -2.51 24.89
C ARG A 475 -16.61 -3.82 24.20
N ASP A 476 -17.87 -3.96 23.78
CA ASP A 476 -18.27 -4.98 22.82
C ASP A 476 -18.19 -4.41 21.40
N VAL A 477 -17.47 -5.12 20.53
CA VAL A 477 -17.37 -4.84 19.10
C VAL A 477 -18.28 -5.82 18.39
N THR A 478 -19.30 -5.29 17.72
CA THR A 478 -20.27 -6.10 16.98
C THR A 478 -19.68 -6.58 15.65
N PRO A 479 -20.21 -7.66 15.06
CA PRO A 479 -19.76 -8.11 13.75
C PRO A 479 -19.77 -7.06 12.64
N GLY A 480 -20.74 -6.13 12.67
CA GLY A 480 -20.85 -5.05 11.68
C GLY A 480 -19.79 -3.95 11.83
N GLU A 481 -19.08 -3.91 12.96
CA GLU A 481 -17.95 -3.00 13.20
C GLU A 481 -16.60 -3.64 12.87
N MET A 482 -16.55 -4.92 12.48
CA MET A 482 -15.30 -5.62 12.21
C MET A 482 -14.96 -5.66 10.73
N SER A 483 -13.81 -5.09 10.40
CA SER A 483 -13.19 -5.18 9.08
C SER A 483 -12.46 -6.51 8.90
N GLN A 484 -12.39 -7.00 7.66
CA GLN A 484 -11.49 -8.08 7.27
C GLN A 484 -10.04 -7.61 7.13
N ALA A 485 -9.80 -6.30 7.15
CA ALA A 485 -8.48 -5.70 7.25
C ALA A 485 -8.15 -5.40 8.73
N PHE A 486 -6.86 -5.23 9.06
CA PHE A 486 -6.44 -4.90 10.43
C PHE A 486 -6.72 -3.44 10.76
N GLU A 487 -7.90 -3.19 11.32
CA GLU A 487 -8.34 -1.86 11.74
C GLU A 487 -8.29 -1.69 13.26
N VAL A 488 -8.22 -0.44 13.69
CA VAL A 488 -8.11 -0.07 15.09
C VAL A 488 -9.46 -0.18 15.79
N VAL A 489 -9.51 -1.00 16.83
CA VAL A 489 -10.58 -1.00 17.84
C VAL A 489 -10.13 -0.17 19.02
N THR A 490 -10.85 0.92 19.32
CA THR A 490 -10.57 1.80 20.46
C THR A 490 -11.53 1.57 21.64
N VAL A 491 -10.99 1.39 22.84
CA VAL A 491 -11.73 1.35 24.10
C VAL A 491 -11.51 2.65 24.86
N VAL A 492 -12.60 3.36 25.16
CA VAL A 492 -12.57 4.53 26.05
C VAL A 492 -12.50 4.05 27.49
N VAL A 493 -11.45 4.44 28.21
CA VAL A 493 -11.19 4.00 29.59
C VAL A 493 -11.57 5.09 30.58
N GLY A 494 -10.95 6.28 30.46
CA GLY A 494 -11.23 7.43 31.33
C GLY A 494 -10.90 7.24 32.82
N GLN A 495 -10.04 6.28 33.17
CA GLN A 495 -9.73 5.94 34.57
C GLN A 495 -8.36 6.46 35.01
N GLN A 496 -8.25 6.80 36.30
CA GLN A 496 -6.99 7.19 36.92
C GLN A 496 -6.06 5.98 37.05
N VAL A 497 -4.80 6.16 36.67
CA VAL A 497 -3.73 5.15 36.79
C VAL A 497 -2.47 5.81 37.34
N ARG A 498 -1.65 5.02 38.04
CA ARG A 498 -0.35 5.45 38.58
C ARG A 498 0.78 4.77 37.83
N VAL A 499 1.92 5.44 37.71
CA VAL A 499 3.13 4.81 37.19
C VAL A 499 3.42 3.51 37.96
N GLY A 500 3.67 2.44 37.22
CA GLY A 500 3.87 1.10 37.78
C GLY A 500 2.60 0.30 38.06
N ASP A 501 1.40 0.88 37.91
CA ASP A 501 0.14 0.11 37.94
C ASP A 501 0.22 -1.02 36.91
N ARG A 502 -0.16 -2.23 37.31
CA ARG A 502 -0.22 -3.38 36.41
C ARG A 502 -1.58 -3.42 35.74
N LEU A 503 -1.58 -3.24 34.43
CA LEU A 503 -2.75 -3.15 33.59
C LEU A 503 -2.77 -4.29 32.59
N GLY A 504 -3.94 -4.63 32.08
CA GLY A 504 -4.05 -5.58 31.00
C GLY A 504 -5.30 -5.40 30.15
N ILE A 505 -5.31 -6.12 29.04
CA ILE A 505 -6.37 -6.19 28.05
C ILE A 505 -6.73 -7.66 27.89
N ALA A 506 -8.01 -7.98 27.99
CA ALA A 506 -8.57 -9.29 27.73
C ALA A 506 -9.43 -9.22 26.46
N LEU A 507 -9.17 -10.12 25.53
CA LEU A 507 -9.94 -10.31 24.30
C LEU A 507 -10.65 -11.65 24.39
N THR A 508 -11.97 -11.59 24.42
CA THR A 508 -12.83 -12.78 24.45
C THR A 508 -13.91 -12.61 23.40
N THR A 509 -14.30 -13.67 22.71
CA THR A 509 -15.34 -13.58 21.68
C THR A 509 -16.34 -14.72 21.82
N THR A 510 -17.58 -14.44 21.41
CA THR A 510 -18.63 -15.44 21.20
C THR A 510 -18.73 -15.89 19.74
N SER A 511 -17.87 -15.35 18.87
CA SER A 511 -17.78 -15.75 17.46
C SER A 511 -17.34 -17.21 17.34
N ALA A 512 -17.94 -17.93 16.41
CA ALA A 512 -17.48 -19.24 15.96
C ALA A 512 -16.52 -19.13 14.77
N THR A 513 -16.55 -18.00 14.04
CA THR A 513 -15.59 -17.70 12.97
C THR A 513 -14.34 -17.02 13.53
N PRO A 514 -13.15 -17.28 12.95
CA PRO A 514 -11.91 -16.75 13.48
C PRO A 514 -11.80 -15.22 13.44
N LEU A 515 -11.20 -14.66 14.49
CA LEU A 515 -10.73 -13.28 14.55
C LEU A 515 -9.20 -13.29 14.67
N CYS A 516 -8.58 -12.30 14.06
CA CYS A 516 -7.14 -12.20 13.95
C CYS A 516 -6.62 -10.96 14.67
N THR A 517 -5.42 -11.09 15.23
CA THR A 517 -4.69 -10.08 15.97
C THR A 517 -3.29 -9.92 15.41
N LEU A 518 -2.70 -8.73 15.55
CA LEU A 518 -1.28 -8.51 15.22
C LEU A 518 -0.42 -8.86 16.44
N MET A 519 0.51 -9.80 16.25
CA MET A 519 1.44 -10.25 17.28
C MET A 519 2.89 -10.13 16.80
N THR A 520 3.81 -9.85 17.72
CA THR A 520 5.26 -9.86 17.45
C THR A 520 5.94 -10.95 18.28
N ASN A 521 7.07 -11.48 17.80
CA ASN A 521 7.85 -12.48 18.52
C ASN A 521 8.43 -11.87 19.80
N SER A 522 7.96 -12.34 20.96
CA SER A 522 8.65 -12.11 22.23
C SER A 522 9.03 -13.45 22.86
N THR A 523 10.18 -13.47 23.51
CA THR A 523 10.63 -14.55 24.40
C THR A 523 9.84 -14.58 25.73
N GLU A 524 8.82 -13.72 25.89
CA GLU A 524 7.97 -13.58 27.08
C GLU A 524 6.54 -14.16 26.86
N MET A 525 6.36 -15.06 25.90
CA MET A 525 5.19 -15.94 25.86
C MET A 525 5.31 -16.98 26.98
N ILE A 526 4.49 -16.86 28.03
CA ILE A 526 4.57 -17.73 29.21
C ILE A 526 3.77 -19.04 29.00
N TYR A 527 2.97 -19.18 27.95
CA TYR A 527 2.14 -20.38 27.80
C TYR A 527 1.80 -20.73 26.34
N GLU A 528 2.46 -21.76 25.80
CA GLU A 528 1.93 -22.62 24.73
C GLU A 528 1.32 -23.86 25.39
N PRO A 529 0.04 -24.15 25.20
CA PRO A 529 -0.58 -25.32 25.78
C PRO A 529 -0.50 -26.49 24.78
N GLY A 530 -0.24 -27.69 25.30
CA GLY A 530 0.31 -28.84 24.56
C GLY A 530 1.24 -29.78 25.36
N THR A 531 1.56 -29.45 26.63
CA THR A 531 2.39 -30.33 27.50
C THR A 531 1.65 -30.94 28.69
N ILE A 532 0.34 -30.69 28.89
CA ILE A 532 -0.44 -31.35 29.92
C ILE A 532 -1.73 -31.93 29.31
N PRO A 533 -1.94 -33.26 29.34
CA PRO A 533 -3.20 -33.84 28.87
C PRO A 533 -4.35 -33.44 29.80
N GLY A 534 -5.32 -32.68 29.27
CA GLY A 534 -6.68 -32.59 29.83
C GLY A 534 -7.10 -31.31 30.57
N GLY A 535 -6.64 -30.11 30.18
CA GLY A 535 -7.19 -28.85 30.68
C GLY A 535 -7.55 -27.90 29.53
N ASP A 536 -8.64 -27.14 29.66
CA ASP A 536 -9.04 -26.11 28.69
C ASP A 536 -7.92 -25.03 28.55
N GLU A 537 -7.46 -24.81 27.33
CA GLU A 537 -6.16 -24.18 27.03
C GLU A 537 -6.31 -22.73 26.52
N ASN A 538 -6.05 -21.72 27.36
CA ASN A 538 -6.00 -20.28 26.99
C ASN A 538 -4.56 -19.83 26.66
N LEU A 539 -4.39 -18.94 25.68
CA LEU A 539 -3.09 -18.40 25.26
C LEU A 539 -2.79 -17.07 25.97
N PHE A 540 -1.70 -17.02 26.73
CA PHE A 540 -1.31 -15.83 27.51
C PHE A 540 -0.09 -15.15 26.88
N ALA A 541 -0.23 -13.89 26.46
CA ALA A 541 0.90 -13.06 26.06
C ALA A 541 1.27 -12.09 27.20
N ILE A 542 2.46 -12.25 27.79
CA ILE A 542 3.01 -11.23 28.68
C ILE A 542 3.86 -10.28 27.82
N GLY A 543 3.66 -8.97 28.02
CA GLY A 543 4.51 -7.93 27.43
C GLY A 543 3.85 -7.08 26.34
N ALA A 544 4.64 -6.15 25.80
CA ALA A 544 4.28 -5.09 24.85
C ALA A 544 3.96 -5.58 23.41
N ASN A 545 3.38 -6.77 23.28
CA ASN A 545 3.54 -7.61 22.09
C ASN A 545 2.30 -7.75 21.20
N GLN A 546 1.28 -6.91 21.39
CA GLN A 546 0.28 -6.59 20.36
C GLN A 546 0.43 -5.12 19.96
N GLY A 547 0.05 -4.78 18.72
CA GLY A 547 0.00 -3.40 18.23
C GLY A 547 -1.05 -2.62 19.02
N ILE A 548 -0.61 -1.93 20.07
CA ILE A 548 -1.49 -1.17 20.96
C ILE A 548 -1.02 0.27 21.02
N PHE A 549 -1.98 1.18 20.89
CA PHE A 549 -1.79 2.60 21.18
C PHE A 549 -2.45 2.94 22.51
N LYS A 550 -1.72 3.64 23.39
CA LYS A 550 -2.21 4.07 24.72
C LYS A 550 -2.07 5.58 24.84
N ARG A 551 -3.16 6.27 25.21
CA ARG A 551 -3.18 7.72 25.39
C ARG A 551 -3.40 8.10 26.85
N PHE A 552 -2.48 8.91 27.39
CA PHE A 552 -2.57 9.48 28.74
C PHE A 552 -2.69 11.01 28.66
N SER A 553 -3.45 11.63 29.58
CA SER A 553 -3.46 13.08 29.77
C SER A 553 -2.89 13.48 31.14
N GLY A 554 -2.01 14.49 31.17
CA GLY A 554 -1.39 15.02 32.40
C GLY A 554 -2.06 16.31 32.91
N PHE A 555 -2.03 16.51 34.23
CA PHE A 555 -2.28 17.82 34.86
C PHE A 555 -1.00 18.66 34.79
N ALA A 556 -1.10 19.91 34.34
CA ALA A 556 -0.11 20.91 34.68
C ALA A 556 -0.19 21.16 36.19
N THR A 557 0.84 20.78 36.94
CA THR A 557 1.04 21.31 38.29
C THR A 557 1.20 22.84 38.17
N PRO A 558 0.39 23.66 38.88
CA PRO A 558 0.68 25.08 39.00
C PRO A 558 2.05 25.24 39.67
N PRO A 559 2.83 26.29 39.35
CA PRO A 559 4.02 26.60 40.12
C PRO A 559 3.58 26.85 41.57
N LEU A 560 4.03 25.98 42.48
CA LEU A 560 3.95 26.25 43.90
C LEU A 560 4.95 27.37 44.19
N GLY A 561 4.45 28.60 44.26
CA GLY A 561 5.18 29.72 44.82
C GLY A 561 5.28 29.58 46.33
N PHE A 562 6.51 29.63 46.82
CA PHE A 562 6.85 30.35 48.04
C PHE A 562 7.93 31.36 47.69
#